data_AF-A0A7W1NK25-F1
#
_entry.id   AF-A0A7W1NK25-F1
#
_cell.length_a   1.000
_cell.length_b   1.000
_cell.length_c   1.000
_cell.angle_alpha   90.00
_cell.angle_beta   90.00
_cell.angle_gamma   90.00
#
_symmetry.space_group_name_H-M   'P 1'
#
loop_
_entity.id
_entity.type
_entity.pdbx_description
1 polymer ?
#
loop_
_entity_poly.entity_id
_entity_poly.type
_entity_poly.pdbx_seq_one_letter_code
_entity_poly.pdbx_strand_id
1 'polypeptide(L)'
;MKDLPAFKARSRDQVMALVHRVLMLDSHSDHSYLHELVEYGDHHFRVTFDPAYFILQPGQTEPSKSQWSSLKKKFKRHDPNVFVFKDHGTINTGSQRYSFMDFGFFAQ
;
A
#
# COMPACT_ATOMS: atom_id res chain seq x y z
N MET A 1 10.19 -15.26 -16.02
CA MET A 1 9.41 -14.64 -14.92
C MET A 1 10.28 -14.73 -13.68
N LYS A 2 10.50 -13.63 -12.95
CA LYS A 2 11.37 -13.63 -11.77
C LYS A 2 10.69 -14.41 -10.65
N ASP A 3 11.41 -15.32 -10.01
CA ASP A 3 10.96 -16.08 -8.84
C ASP A 3 10.48 -15.11 -7.76
N LEU A 4 9.16 -15.02 -7.56
CA LEU A 4 8.58 -14.31 -6.43
C LEU A 4 8.75 -15.19 -5.18
N PRO A 5 8.97 -14.58 -4.00
CA PRO A 5 9.00 -15.34 -2.76
C PRO A 5 7.63 -15.96 -2.50
N ALA A 6 7.61 -17.11 -1.82
CA ALA A 6 6.37 -17.62 -1.25
C ALA A 6 5.89 -16.67 -0.13
N PHE A 7 4.58 -16.40 -0.09
CA PHE A 7 3.98 -15.54 0.92
C PHE A 7 3.25 -16.34 1.99
N LYS A 8 3.38 -15.86 3.22
CA LYS A 8 2.69 -16.40 4.39
C LYS A 8 1.27 -15.83 4.45
N ALA A 9 0.28 -16.70 4.58
CA ALA A 9 -1.08 -16.28 4.93
C ALA A 9 -1.09 -15.48 6.24
N ARG A 10 -1.82 -14.37 6.25
CA ARG A 10 -2.00 -13.50 7.42
C ARG A 10 -3.48 -13.25 7.60
N SER A 11 -3.93 -13.09 8.85
CA SER A 11 -5.34 -12.76 9.05
C SER A 11 -5.63 -11.39 8.45
N ARG A 12 -6.75 -11.30 7.71
CA ARG A 12 -7.18 -10.07 7.04
C ARG A 12 -7.23 -8.90 8.03
N ASP A 13 -7.72 -9.12 9.24
CA ASP A 13 -7.81 -8.09 10.29
C ASP A 13 -6.44 -7.53 10.71
N GLN A 14 -5.41 -8.39 10.82
CA GLN A 14 -4.05 -7.96 11.14
C GLN A 14 -3.47 -7.10 10.02
N VAL A 15 -3.68 -7.52 8.76
CA VAL A 15 -3.20 -6.77 7.59
C VAL A 15 -3.95 -5.45 7.46
N MET A 16 -5.26 -5.45 7.69
CA MET A 16 -6.10 -4.25 7.69
C MET A 16 -5.62 -3.25 8.74
N ALA A 17 -5.35 -3.69 9.97
CA ALA A 17 -4.83 -2.84 11.04
C ALA A 17 -3.41 -2.31 10.77
N LEU A 18 -2.57 -3.07 10.06
CA LEU A 18 -1.27 -2.60 9.58
C LEU A 18 -1.45 -1.48 8.55
N VAL A 19 -2.24 -1.74 7.51
CA VAL A 19 -2.45 -0.82 6.39
C VAL A 19 -3.09 0.49 6.87
N HIS A 20 -4.09 0.42 7.76
CA HIS A 20 -4.69 1.61 8.36
C HIS A 20 -3.65 2.50 9.04
N ARG A 21 -2.78 1.92 9.87
CA ARG A 21 -1.71 2.65 10.56
C ARG A 21 -0.70 3.26 9.60
N VAL A 22 -0.36 2.55 8.53
CA VAL A 22 0.57 3.06 7.50
C VAL A 22 -0.04 4.26 6.76
N LEU A 23 -1.33 4.16 6.40
CA LEU A 23 -2.05 5.15 5.60
C LEU A 23 -2.77 6.22 6.43
N MET A 24 -2.48 6.34 7.72
CA MET A 24 -2.81 7.53 8.51
C MET A 24 -1.67 8.56 8.33
N LEU A 25 -2.04 9.84 8.18
CA LEU A 25 -1.09 10.94 8.26
C LEU A 25 -0.80 11.25 9.73
N ASP A 26 0.49 11.42 10.05
CA ASP A 26 0.96 11.60 11.44
C ASP A 26 0.49 12.93 12.07
N SER A 27 -0.16 13.80 11.29
CA SER A 27 -0.72 15.08 11.72
C SER A 27 -2.26 15.06 11.73
N HIS A 28 -2.85 14.82 12.90
CA HIS A 28 -4.21 15.19 13.32
C HIS A 28 -5.44 14.63 12.58
N SER A 29 -5.32 13.73 11.61
CA SER A 29 -6.50 13.08 11.03
C SER A 29 -6.75 11.71 11.67
N ASP A 30 -7.91 11.52 12.30
CA ASP A 30 -8.44 10.19 12.67
C ASP A 30 -8.85 9.36 11.43
N HIS A 31 -8.63 9.89 10.24
CA HIS A 31 -8.99 9.29 8.97
C HIS A 31 -7.81 8.58 8.32
N SER A 32 -8.03 7.34 7.88
CA SER A 32 -7.10 6.58 7.08
C SER A 32 -7.46 6.74 5.60
N TYR A 33 -6.47 6.93 4.73
CA TYR A 33 -6.70 7.04 3.28
C TYR A 33 -7.02 5.69 2.61
N LEU A 34 -7.15 4.61 3.38
CA LEU A 34 -7.45 3.27 2.89
C LEU A 34 -8.83 3.23 2.20
N HIS A 35 -8.86 2.74 0.97
CA HIS A 35 -10.10 2.45 0.25
C HIS A 35 -10.44 0.95 0.31
N GLU A 36 -9.53 0.09 -0.13
CA GLU A 36 -9.76 -1.36 -0.16
C GLU A 36 -8.47 -2.15 0.11
N LEU A 37 -8.64 -3.33 0.69
CA LEU A 37 -7.61 -4.36 0.80
C LEU A 37 -8.11 -5.65 0.14
N VAL A 38 -7.41 -6.11 -0.89
CA VAL A 38 -7.72 -7.34 -1.63
C VAL A 38 -6.62 -8.36 -1.34
N GLU A 39 -7.00 -9.60 -1.01
CA GLU A 39 -6.08 -10.74 -0.90
C GLU A 39 -6.18 -11.57 -2.18
N TYR A 40 -5.03 -12.02 -2.71
CA TYR A 40 -4.94 -12.91 -3.87
C TYR A 40 -4.65 -14.36 -3.44
N GLY A 41 -4.83 -15.29 -4.37
CA GLY A 41 -4.74 -16.74 -4.09
C GLY A 41 -3.37 -17.26 -3.64
N ASP A 42 -2.30 -16.48 -3.80
CA ASP A 42 -0.94 -16.74 -3.34
C ASP A 42 -0.60 -16.00 -2.03
N HIS A 43 -1.61 -15.44 -1.34
CA HIS A 43 -1.48 -14.71 -0.07
C HIS A 43 -0.75 -13.37 -0.12
N HIS A 44 -0.54 -12.79 -1.31
CA HIS A 44 -0.22 -11.37 -1.39
C HIS A 44 -1.50 -10.52 -1.34
N PHE A 45 -1.31 -9.25 -1.04
CA PHE A 45 -2.35 -8.27 -0.88
C PHE A 45 -2.14 -7.09 -1.83
N ARG A 46 -3.23 -6.55 -2.36
CA ARG A 46 -3.27 -5.20 -2.95
C ARG A 46 -3.98 -4.28 -1.99
N VAL A 47 -3.33 -3.16 -1.68
CA VAL A 47 -3.99 -2.02 -1.06
C VAL A 47 -4.34 -1.00 -2.14
N THR A 48 -5.57 -0.50 -2.11
CA THR A 48 -5.98 0.69 -2.85
C THR A 48 -6.31 1.81 -1.85
N PHE A 49 -5.95 3.03 -2.19
CA PHE A 49 -6.07 4.17 -1.27
C PHE A 49 -6.26 5.47 -2.03
N ASP A 50 -6.82 6.46 -1.35
CA ASP A 50 -7.09 7.78 -1.92
C ASP A 50 -5.76 8.47 -2.29
N PRO A 51 -5.58 8.96 -3.54
CA PRO A 51 -4.38 9.65 -3.98
C PRO A 51 -4.00 10.87 -3.13
N ALA A 52 -4.95 11.49 -2.43
CA ALA A 52 -4.71 12.61 -1.52
C ALA A 52 -3.79 12.24 -0.34
N TYR A 53 -3.51 10.95 -0.11
CA TYR A 53 -2.44 10.51 0.79
C TYR A 53 -1.08 11.12 0.37
N PHE A 54 -0.82 11.15 -0.94
CA PHE A 54 0.35 11.82 -1.46
C PHE A 54 0.02 13.30 -1.59
N ILE A 55 0.44 14.10 -0.60
CA ILE A 55 0.36 15.56 -0.70
C ILE A 55 1.22 16.00 -1.90
N LEU A 56 0.57 16.31 -3.02
CA LEU A 56 1.21 16.72 -4.26
C LEU A 56 1.44 18.23 -4.29
N GLN A 57 2.55 18.65 -4.88
CA GLN A 57 2.81 20.06 -5.13
C GLN A 57 1.92 20.58 -6.27
N PRO A 58 1.59 21.88 -6.31
CA PRO A 58 0.82 22.45 -7.41
C PRO A 58 1.41 22.10 -8.78
N GLY A 59 0.57 21.63 -9.70
CA GLY A 59 0.98 21.21 -11.05
C GLY A 59 1.48 19.77 -11.16
N GLN A 60 1.64 19.04 -10.06
CA GLN A 60 1.91 17.59 -10.08
C GLN A 60 0.61 16.81 -10.02
N THR A 61 0.41 15.92 -10.98
CA THR A 61 -0.79 15.07 -11.08
C THR A 61 -0.54 13.63 -10.62
N GLU A 62 0.72 13.28 -10.34
CA GLU A 62 1.13 11.96 -9.91
C GLU A 62 2.17 12.01 -8.78
N PRO A 63 2.18 11.01 -7.89
CA PRO A 63 3.20 10.93 -6.86
C PRO A 63 4.57 10.60 -7.47
N SER A 64 5.58 11.30 -6.98
CA SER A 64 6.98 11.07 -7.35
C SER A 64 7.50 9.71 -6.87
N LYS A 65 8.57 9.23 -7.51
CA LYS A 65 9.29 8.01 -7.11
C LYS A 65 9.73 8.04 -5.64
N SER A 66 10.12 9.21 -5.12
CA SER A 66 10.55 9.35 -3.71
C SER A 66 9.37 9.19 -2.75
N GLN A 67 8.19 9.72 -3.07
CA GLN A 67 6.97 9.53 -2.28
C GLN A 67 6.58 8.05 -2.20
N TRP A 68 6.57 7.34 -3.34
CA TRP A 68 6.37 5.90 -3.36
C TRP A 68 7.42 5.15 -2.53
N SER A 69 8.69 5.51 -2.69
CA SER A 69 9.78 4.89 -1.91
C SER A 69 9.60 5.10 -0.40
N SER A 70 9.14 6.27 0.01
CA SER A 70 8.83 6.58 1.42
C SER A 70 7.67 5.74 1.95
N LEU A 71 6.59 5.56 1.17
CA LEU A 71 5.48 4.68 1.55
C LEU A 71 5.96 3.22 1.73
N LYS A 72 6.73 2.68 0.78
CA LYS A 72 7.31 1.34 0.88
C LYS A 72 8.20 1.18 2.11
N LYS A 73 9.00 2.22 2.43
CA LYS A 73 9.79 2.25 3.66
C LYS A 73 8.91 2.28 4.91
N LYS A 74 7.79 3.03 4.92
CA LYS A 74 6.84 3.07 6.04
C LYS A 74 6.27 1.67 6.30
N PHE A 75 5.80 0.95 5.27
CA PHE A 75 5.37 -0.46 5.39
C PHE A 75 6.43 -1.34 6.08
N LYS A 76 7.67 -1.31 5.59
CA LYS A 76 8.78 -2.11 6.14
C LYS A 76 9.18 -1.72 7.57
N ARG A 77 8.98 -0.45 7.97
CA ARG A 77 9.23 0.00 9.35
C ARG A 77 8.17 -0.53 10.31
N HIS A 78 6.92 -0.65 9.87
CA HIS A 78 5.85 -1.22 10.70
C HIS A 78 5.93 -2.75 10.80
N ASP A 79 6.32 -3.44 9.72
CA ASP A 79 6.58 -4.89 9.75
C ASP A 79 7.77 -5.23 8.82
N PRO A 80 8.94 -5.61 9.38
CA PRO A 80 10.14 -5.96 8.61
C PRO A 80 9.96 -7.17 7.69
N ASN A 81 8.96 -8.02 7.92
CA ASN A 81 8.68 -9.20 7.10
C ASN A 81 7.87 -8.88 5.84
N VAL A 82 7.49 -7.61 5.64
CA VAL A 82 6.76 -7.18 4.46
C VAL A 82 7.68 -7.12 3.24
N PHE A 83 7.31 -7.90 2.23
CA PHE A 83 7.78 -7.75 0.86
C PHE A 83 6.86 -6.80 0.12
N VAL A 84 7.39 -5.71 -0.44
CA VAL A 84 6.61 -4.76 -1.25
C VAL A 84 7.01 -4.91 -2.71
N PHE A 85 6.05 -5.11 -3.59
CA PHE A 85 6.30 -5.28 -5.01
C PHE A 85 6.88 -4.00 -5.61
N LYS A 86 7.62 -4.18 -6.71
CA LYS A 86 8.17 -3.04 -7.44
C LYS A 86 7.04 -2.22 -8.07
N ASP A 87 6.03 -2.88 -8.60
CA ASP A 87 4.92 -2.25 -9.31
C ASP A 87 3.97 -1.55 -8.33
N HIS A 88 3.54 -0.37 -8.74
CA HIS A 88 2.66 0.54 -8.02
C HIS A 88 2.14 1.56 -9.04
N GLY A 89 1.07 2.26 -8.71
CA GLY A 89 0.55 3.28 -9.60
C GLY A 89 -0.86 3.70 -9.22
N THR A 90 -1.67 3.98 -10.23
CA THR A 90 -3.06 4.36 -10.03
C THR A 90 -4.00 3.52 -10.87
N ILE A 91 -5.16 3.21 -10.34
CA ILE A 91 -6.27 2.58 -11.05
C ILE A 91 -7.46 3.55 -11.12
N ASN A 92 -8.23 3.46 -12.19
CA ASN A 92 -9.49 4.18 -12.33
C ASN A 92 -10.63 3.22 -12.05
N THR A 93 -11.49 3.55 -11.10
CA THR A 93 -12.71 2.81 -10.76
C THR A 93 -13.89 3.73 -11.01
N GLY A 94 -14.54 3.58 -12.18
CA GLY A 94 -15.57 4.51 -12.62
C GLY A 94 -15.01 5.91 -12.83
N SER A 95 -15.57 6.90 -12.11
CA SER A 95 -15.12 8.29 -12.15
C SER A 95 -14.01 8.64 -11.14
N GLN A 96 -13.58 7.68 -10.30
CA GLN A 96 -12.63 7.94 -9.22
C GLN A 96 -11.28 7.28 -9.51
N ARG A 97 -10.20 7.98 -9.18
CA ARG A 97 -8.83 7.49 -9.29
C ARG A 97 -8.34 7.08 -7.92
N TYR A 98 -7.78 5.88 -7.80
CA TYR A 98 -7.15 5.36 -6.59
C TYR A 98 -5.67 5.06 -6.84
N SER A 99 -4.84 5.24 -5.82
CA SER A 99 -3.48 4.73 -5.81
C SER A 99 -3.49 3.26 -5.38
N PHE A 100 -2.58 2.45 -5.92
CA PHE A 100 -2.45 1.05 -5.51
C PHE A 100 -1.00 0.64 -5.28
N MET A 101 -0.84 -0.37 -4.42
CA MET A 101 0.44 -1.04 -4.18
C MET A 101 0.21 -2.49 -3.76
N ASP A 102 1.07 -3.38 -4.27
CA ASP A 102 1.02 -4.80 -3.92
C ASP A 102 2.12 -5.13 -2.91
N PHE A 103 1.80 -5.99 -1.96
CA PHE A 103 2.72 -6.44 -0.92
C PHE A 103 2.33 -7.82 -0.39
N GLY A 104 3.28 -8.53 0.18
CA GLY A 104 3.05 -9.80 0.87
C GLY A 104 3.94 -9.90 2.10
N PHE A 105 3.81 -11.00 2.83
CA PHE A 105 4.64 -11.28 4.01
C PHE A 105 5.49 -12.50 3.71
N PHE A 106 6.80 -12.43 3.96
CA PHE A 106 7.67 -13.57 3.71
C PHE A 106 7.17 -14.82 4.45
N ALA A 107 7.09 -15.96 3.74
CA ALA A 107 6.99 -17.28 4.32
C ALA A 107 8.31 -17.61 5.02
N GLN A 108 8.46 -17.16 6.27
CA GLN A 108 9.45 -17.74 7.17
C GLN A 108 9.12 -19.19 7.45
#